data_AF-A0A3A5VPI6-F1
#
_entry.id   AF-A0A3A5VPI6-F1
#
_cell.length_a   1.000
_cell.length_b   1.000
_cell.length_c   1.000
_cell.angle_alpha   90.00
_cell.angle_beta   90.00
_cell.angle_gamma   90.00
#
_symmetry.space_group_name_H-M   'P 1'
#
loop_
_entity.id
_entity.type
_entity.pdbx_description
1 polymer ?
#
loop_
_entity_poly.entity_id
_entity_poly.type
_entity_poly.pdbx_seq_one_letter_code
_entity_poly.pdbx_strand_id
1 'polypeptide(L)'
;MKPMYIQSPENTLASLVHGMRLFDGIEFDIRLTRDDQVVIHHDRTVSVDPLRLSGRSPFVEDWTLDELQEFGFCSFADLLRHTEIQKAVQDEGKVLVVETKRPGLKVKRSGGFFARKKHDLHMGKTMNHAEQLLNEYEIPIESIVHYAFHSRMNKAVDYGAIKGPWSSLRPNIRPFGGRRTHRTLALPEFVLNSFNRLKKKHQKNGSPMMPCAIEYLLSPTNRIPLGKTVGLHGKQLETLTKQREGFPVYLWPVKPKVEHSVLNAGLSALTDFSDPGLTWLPSGHARWQQPATLPLDKGQQQLLDAANEEAHLSVVSELQAEVVPWQEADTSRRRELLTYWKGKWNWQPSVDEMLAHSMTTHSMPWEFVRMIGHRGSGKTQRPVL
;
A
#
# COMPACT_ATOMS: atom_id res chain seq x y z
N MET A 1 -1.93 19.86 28.44
CA MET A 1 -1.10 19.37 27.32
C MET A 1 -1.84 18.23 26.66
N LYS A 2 -2.06 18.25 25.34
CA LYS A 2 -2.55 17.06 24.63
C LYS A 2 -1.47 15.96 24.75
N PRO A 3 -1.83 14.70 25.03
CA PRO A 3 -0.86 13.62 25.09
C PRO A 3 -0.12 13.52 23.76
N MET A 4 1.21 13.36 23.83
CA MET A 4 2.04 13.18 22.65
C MET A 4 1.68 11.85 21.98
N TYR A 5 1.42 11.86 20.67
CA TYR A 5 1.16 10.64 19.91
C TYR A 5 2.40 9.74 19.93
N ILE A 6 2.22 8.49 20.34
CA ILE A 6 3.26 7.46 20.32
C ILE A 6 2.86 6.44 19.27
N GLN A 7 3.66 6.38 18.20
CA GLN A 7 3.43 5.47 17.09
C GLN A 7 3.59 4.01 17.51
N SER A 8 2.54 3.21 17.27
CA SER A 8 2.56 1.77 17.55
C SER A 8 3.60 1.04 16.67
N PRO A 9 4.15 -0.10 17.14
CA PRO A 9 5.12 -0.87 16.38
C PRO A 9 4.53 -1.38 15.07
N GLU A 10 5.34 -1.45 14.02
CA GLU A 10 4.92 -1.89 12.69
C GLU A 10 4.25 -3.26 12.69
N ASN A 11 3.27 -3.47 11.80
CA ASN A 11 2.59 -4.76 11.62
C ASN A 11 1.94 -5.33 12.91
N THR A 12 1.65 -4.47 13.90
CA THR A 12 0.82 -4.81 15.05
C THR A 12 -0.65 -4.51 14.79
N LEU A 13 -1.56 -5.21 15.44
CA LEU A 13 -2.99 -4.89 15.36
C LEU A 13 -3.27 -3.41 15.67
N ALA A 14 -2.67 -2.88 16.73
CA ALA A 14 -2.79 -1.46 17.10
C ALA A 14 -2.33 -0.52 15.98
N SER A 15 -1.18 -0.78 15.35
CA SER A 15 -0.68 0.05 14.25
C SER A 15 -1.56 -0.02 12.99
N LEU A 16 -2.18 -1.18 12.74
CA LEU A 16 -3.00 -1.43 11.56
C LEU A 16 -4.37 -0.79 11.71
N VAL A 17 -5.01 -0.95 12.87
CA VAL A 17 -6.28 -0.28 13.18
C VAL A 17 -6.09 1.24 13.19
N HIS A 18 -5.00 1.75 13.79
CA HIS A 18 -4.68 3.18 13.74
C HIS A 18 -4.51 3.70 12.31
N GLY A 19 -3.74 2.98 11.48
CA GLY A 19 -3.57 3.31 10.06
C GLY A 19 -4.90 3.33 9.30
N MET A 20 -5.77 2.34 9.54
CA MET A 20 -7.07 2.22 8.88
C MET A 20 -8.02 3.36 9.25
N ARG A 21 -7.98 3.84 10.50
CA ARG A 21 -8.75 5.00 10.93
C ARG A 21 -8.32 6.26 10.19
N LEU A 22 -7.02 6.48 10.04
CA LEU A 22 -6.48 7.73 9.48
C LEU A 22 -6.52 7.81 7.96
N PHE A 23 -6.31 6.70 7.26
CA PHE A 23 -6.05 6.70 5.82
C PHE A 23 -7.13 5.95 5.02
N ASP A 24 -7.04 5.95 3.69
CA ASP A 24 -7.96 5.22 2.79
C ASP A 24 -7.69 3.71 2.73
N GLY A 25 -6.71 3.23 3.49
CA GLY A 25 -6.31 1.84 3.53
C GLY A 25 -4.98 1.65 4.26
N ILE A 26 -4.58 0.40 4.35
CA ILE A 26 -3.32 -0.01 5.01
C ILE A 26 -2.55 -0.98 4.15
N GLU A 27 -1.24 -0.89 4.24
CA GLU A 27 -0.32 -1.90 3.75
C GLU A 27 0.25 -2.67 4.95
N PHE A 28 0.44 -3.98 4.78
CA PHE A 28 1.07 -4.83 5.77
C PHE A 28 1.68 -6.08 5.16
N ASP A 29 2.58 -6.68 5.92
CA ASP A 29 3.41 -7.79 5.47
C ASP A 29 2.89 -9.11 6.03
N ILE A 30 2.74 -10.14 5.20
CA ILE A 30 2.35 -11.48 5.65
C ILE A 30 3.41 -12.54 5.39
N ARG A 31 3.45 -13.53 6.28
CA ARG A 31 4.27 -14.74 6.21
C ARG A 31 3.44 -15.97 6.55
N LEU A 32 3.94 -17.12 6.13
CA LEU A 32 3.36 -18.42 6.46
C LEU A 32 4.16 -19.05 7.59
N THR A 33 3.49 -19.50 8.64
CA THR A 33 4.06 -20.24 9.78
C THR A 33 4.30 -21.70 9.42
N ARG A 34 4.86 -22.49 10.35
CA ARG A 34 5.17 -23.92 10.19
C ARG A 34 3.92 -24.77 9.96
N ASP A 35 2.84 -24.42 10.64
CA ASP A 35 1.50 -25.00 10.60
C ASP A 35 0.58 -24.34 9.56
N ASP A 36 1.17 -23.64 8.59
CA ASP A 36 0.48 -23.05 7.44
C ASP A 36 -0.59 -22.00 7.77
N GLN A 37 -0.45 -21.34 8.91
CA GLN A 37 -1.25 -20.18 9.30
C GLN A 37 -0.59 -18.87 8.82
N VAL A 38 -1.38 -17.81 8.64
CA VAL A 38 -0.92 -16.52 8.12
C VAL A 38 -0.65 -15.56 9.28
N VAL A 39 0.62 -15.19 9.47
CA VAL A 39 1.07 -14.21 10.46
C VAL A 39 1.43 -12.89 9.77
N ILE A 40 1.11 -11.76 10.42
CA ILE A 40 1.51 -10.43 9.96
C ILE A 40 2.91 -10.14 10.49
N HIS A 41 3.90 -10.13 9.60
CA HIS A 41 5.28 -9.82 9.94
C HIS A 41 6.18 -9.52 8.73
N HIS A 42 7.00 -8.48 8.83
CA HIS A 42 7.91 -8.07 7.77
C HIS A 42 9.14 -8.98 7.64
N ASP A 43 9.87 -9.18 8.75
CA ASP A 43 11.20 -9.79 8.74
C ASP A 43 11.14 -11.31 8.67
N ARG A 44 12.17 -11.94 8.11
CA ARG A 44 12.25 -13.41 8.10
C ARG A 44 12.48 -13.98 9.48
N THR A 45 13.14 -13.19 10.32
CA THR A 45 13.46 -13.59 11.67
C THR A 45 12.37 -13.13 12.61
N VAL A 46 12.11 -13.92 13.65
CA VAL A 46 11.21 -13.53 14.73
C VAL A 46 11.81 -12.30 15.40
N SER A 47 11.12 -11.15 15.30
CA SER A 47 11.60 -9.87 15.83
C SER A 47 11.30 -9.76 17.32
N VAL A 48 12.02 -10.57 18.09
CA VAL A 48 12.06 -10.56 19.56
C VAL A 48 13.52 -10.53 20.03
N ASP A 49 13.74 -10.27 21.32
CA ASP A 49 15.07 -10.42 21.90
C ASP A 49 15.61 -11.84 21.64
N PRO A 50 16.81 -12.00 21.03
CA PRO A 50 17.39 -13.31 20.77
C PRO A 50 17.49 -14.22 21.99
N LEU A 51 17.61 -13.67 23.20
CA LEU A 51 17.61 -14.45 24.45
C LEU A 51 16.27 -15.15 24.69
N ARG A 52 15.16 -14.54 24.25
CA ARG A 52 13.80 -15.10 24.34
C ARG A 52 13.53 -16.19 23.31
N LEU A 53 14.40 -16.34 22.30
CA LEU A 53 14.30 -17.47 21.37
C LEU A 53 14.77 -18.79 22.02
N SER A 54 15.52 -18.72 23.13
CA SER A 54 15.94 -19.89 23.92
C SER A 54 16.54 -21.03 23.07
N GLY A 55 17.38 -20.69 22.09
CA GLY A 55 18.03 -21.65 21.19
C GLY A 55 17.14 -22.21 20.07
N ARG A 56 15.87 -21.80 19.99
CA ARG A 56 14.97 -22.15 18.88
C ARG A 56 15.37 -21.45 17.58
N SER A 57 14.79 -21.91 16.47
CA SER A 57 15.07 -21.33 15.14
C SER A 57 14.78 -19.82 15.13
N PRO A 58 15.65 -19.00 14.52
CA PRO A 58 15.38 -17.58 14.38
C PRO A 58 14.33 -17.30 13.30
N PHE A 59 13.97 -18.25 12.43
CA PHE A 59 13.11 -18.01 11.27
C PHE A 59 11.64 -18.22 11.56
N VAL A 60 10.80 -17.24 11.21
CA VAL A 60 9.34 -17.27 11.40
C VAL A 60 8.71 -18.52 10.83
N GLU A 61 9.21 -18.98 9.68
CA GLU A 61 8.72 -20.16 8.98
C GLU A 61 8.87 -21.49 9.74
N ASP A 62 9.62 -21.51 10.85
CA ASP A 62 9.85 -22.69 11.69
C ASP A 62 9.01 -22.69 12.99
N TRP A 63 8.18 -21.67 13.20
CA TRP A 63 7.28 -21.50 14.36
C TRP A 63 5.84 -21.74 13.97
N THR A 64 5.02 -22.25 14.90
CA THR A 64 3.55 -22.25 14.76
C THR A 64 2.99 -20.85 15.01
N LEU A 65 1.74 -20.60 14.62
CA LEU A 65 1.12 -19.29 14.89
C LEU A 65 0.94 -19.04 16.39
N ASP A 66 0.46 -20.03 17.14
CA ASP A 66 0.23 -19.91 18.59
C ASP A 66 1.51 -19.50 19.32
N GLU A 67 2.65 -20.14 19.00
CA GLU A 67 3.94 -19.79 19.60
C GLU A 67 4.41 -18.36 19.24
N LEU A 68 4.04 -17.84 18.08
CA LEU A 68 4.34 -16.45 17.72
C LEU A 68 3.39 -15.47 18.42
N GLN A 69 2.12 -15.85 18.61
CA GLN A 69 1.15 -15.03 19.33
C GLN A 69 1.52 -14.87 20.82
N GLU A 70 2.21 -15.84 21.43
CA GLU A 70 2.81 -15.69 22.77
C GLU A 70 3.79 -14.51 22.86
N PHE A 71 4.43 -14.13 21.75
CA PHE A 71 5.28 -12.93 21.63
C PHE A 71 4.52 -11.68 21.16
N GLY A 72 3.19 -11.75 21.09
CA GLY A 72 2.34 -10.65 20.67
C GLY A 72 2.30 -10.42 19.15
N PHE A 73 2.66 -11.42 18.33
CA PHE A 73 2.48 -11.30 16.88
C PHE A 73 1.01 -11.28 16.50
N CYS A 74 0.67 -10.47 15.50
CA CYS A 74 -0.68 -10.37 14.99
C CYS A 74 -0.90 -11.45 13.93
N SER A 75 -1.95 -12.27 14.06
CA SER A 75 -2.37 -13.13 12.96
C SER A 75 -3.18 -12.34 11.93
N PHE A 76 -3.24 -12.83 10.69
CA PHE A 76 -4.13 -12.20 9.71
C PHE A 76 -5.60 -12.35 10.09
N ALA A 77 -5.97 -13.47 10.71
CA ALA A 77 -7.32 -13.69 11.25
C ALA A 77 -7.69 -12.65 12.32
N ASP A 78 -6.78 -12.29 13.23
CA ASP A 78 -7.04 -11.27 14.26
C ASP A 78 -7.30 -9.89 13.65
N LEU A 79 -6.61 -9.54 12.56
CA LEU A 79 -6.87 -8.32 11.82
C LEU A 79 -8.26 -8.35 11.18
N LEU A 80 -8.60 -9.44 10.47
CA LEU A 80 -9.88 -9.55 9.76
C LEU A 80 -11.09 -9.69 10.68
N ARG A 81 -10.90 -10.21 11.90
CA ARG A 81 -11.94 -10.25 12.95
C ARG A 81 -12.24 -8.87 13.55
N HIS A 82 -11.33 -7.91 13.39
CA HIS A 82 -11.49 -6.60 14.02
C HIS A 82 -12.61 -5.81 13.33
N THR A 83 -13.64 -5.43 14.08
CA THR A 83 -14.87 -4.81 13.54
C THR A 83 -14.61 -3.53 12.75
N GLU A 84 -13.69 -2.67 13.21
CA GLU A 84 -13.33 -1.47 12.46
C GLU A 84 -12.62 -1.77 11.14
N ILE A 85 -11.88 -2.87 11.05
CA ILE A 85 -11.27 -3.29 9.78
C ILE A 85 -12.35 -3.82 8.84
N GLN A 86 -13.28 -4.64 9.35
CA GLN A 86 -14.41 -5.15 8.57
C GLN A 86 -15.25 -4.01 7.99
N LYS A 87 -15.72 -3.10 8.85
CA LYS A 87 -16.50 -1.91 8.44
C LYS A 87 -15.76 -1.07 7.40
N ALA A 88 -14.48 -0.81 7.63
CA ALA A 88 -13.65 -0.02 6.70
C ALA A 88 -13.62 -0.60 5.28
N VAL A 89 -13.49 -1.92 5.14
CA VAL A 89 -13.29 -2.55 3.81
C VAL A 89 -14.59 -3.03 3.18
N GLN A 90 -15.59 -3.39 3.98
CA GLN A 90 -16.90 -3.85 3.50
C GLN A 90 -17.80 -2.68 3.14
N ASP A 91 -17.78 -1.61 3.96
CA ASP A 91 -18.74 -0.51 3.84
C ASP A 91 -18.08 0.77 3.30
N GLU A 92 -16.89 1.11 3.81
CA GLU A 92 -16.26 2.42 3.56
C GLU A 92 -15.35 2.45 2.32
N GLY A 93 -15.25 1.33 1.60
CA GLY A 93 -14.45 1.23 0.37
C GLY A 93 -12.94 1.36 0.58
N LYS A 94 -12.45 1.21 1.81
CA LYS A 94 -11.02 1.19 2.13
C LYS A 94 -10.37 -0.10 1.62
N VAL A 95 -9.06 -0.07 1.45
CA VAL A 95 -8.32 -1.17 0.83
C VAL A 95 -7.25 -1.78 1.72
N LEU A 96 -6.99 -3.07 1.52
CA LEU A 96 -5.88 -3.81 2.12
C LEU A 96 -4.81 -4.09 1.05
N VAL A 97 -3.61 -3.57 1.26
CA VAL A 97 -2.44 -3.87 0.44
C VAL A 97 -1.62 -4.94 1.16
N VAL A 98 -1.68 -6.17 0.65
CA VAL A 98 -1.16 -7.35 1.37
C VAL A 98 0.17 -7.78 0.77
N GLU A 99 1.30 -7.37 1.37
CA GLU A 99 2.62 -7.78 0.90
C GLU A 99 2.97 -9.20 1.39
N THR A 100 2.93 -10.17 0.48
CA THR A 100 3.43 -11.51 0.78
C THR A 100 4.95 -11.53 0.77
N LYS A 101 5.56 -11.96 1.87
CA LYS A 101 7.01 -12.08 1.97
C LYS A 101 7.50 -13.43 1.49
N ARG A 102 8.62 -13.40 0.77
CA ARG A 102 9.36 -14.61 0.39
C ARG A 102 9.90 -15.35 1.62
N PRO A 103 10.00 -16.68 1.54
CA PRO A 103 10.52 -17.48 2.63
C PRO A 103 12.02 -17.20 2.85
N GLY A 104 12.51 -17.47 4.05
CA GLY A 104 13.95 -17.46 4.33
C GLY A 104 14.73 -18.47 3.49
N LEU A 105 15.88 -18.07 2.94
CA LEU A 105 16.76 -18.97 2.15
C LEU A 105 17.37 -20.09 2.99
N LYS A 106 17.45 -19.90 4.31
CA LYS A 106 18.03 -20.85 5.26
C LYS A 106 16.98 -21.81 5.84
N VAL A 107 15.71 -21.60 5.51
CA VAL A 107 14.60 -22.44 5.96
C VAL A 107 14.58 -23.72 5.11
N LYS A 108 14.65 -24.90 5.74
CA LYS A 108 14.74 -26.18 5.00
C LYS A 108 13.58 -26.39 4.03
N ARG A 109 12.36 -26.06 4.43
CA ARG A 109 11.16 -26.22 3.59
C ARG A 109 11.17 -25.37 2.32
N SER A 110 11.87 -24.23 2.31
CA SER A 110 11.94 -23.34 1.13
C SER A 110 12.96 -23.83 0.09
N GLY A 111 13.86 -24.75 0.45
CA GLY A 111 14.87 -25.33 -0.44
C GLY A 111 15.99 -24.37 -0.87
N GLY A 112 16.05 -23.17 -0.27
CA GLY A 112 17.13 -22.22 -0.46
C GLY A 112 17.24 -21.61 -1.87
N PHE A 113 18.45 -21.13 -2.20
CA PHE A 113 18.67 -20.17 -3.28
C PHE A 113 18.21 -20.62 -4.67
N PHE A 114 18.38 -21.90 -5.00
CA PHE A 114 18.07 -22.44 -6.32
C PHE A 114 16.65 -23.02 -6.42
N ALA A 115 15.91 -23.09 -5.31
CA ALA A 115 14.58 -23.70 -5.26
C ALA A 115 13.47 -22.74 -5.69
N ARG A 116 13.60 -22.16 -6.89
CA ARG A 116 12.64 -21.19 -7.44
C ARG A 116 11.21 -21.70 -7.43
N LYS A 117 10.97 -22.96 -7.81
CA LYS A 117 9.63 -23.58 -7.77
C LYS A 117 9.07 -23.65 -6.35
N LYS A 118 9.89 -23.99 -5.34
CA LYS A 118 9.45 -24.03 -3.94
C LYS A 118 9.11 -22.63 -3.42
N HIS A 119 9.84 -21.61 -3.85
CA HIS A 119 9.49 -20.22 -3.53
C HIS A 119 8.16 -19.82 -4.18
N ASP A 120 7.96 -20.14 -5.47
CA ASP A 120 6.69 -19.86 -6.16
C ASP A 120 5.51 -20.57 -5.45
N LEU A 121 5.70 -21.85 -5.08
CA LEU A 121 4.71 -22.62 -4.31
C LEU A 121 4.45 -22.02 -2.92
N HIS A 122 5.49 -21.61 -2.19
CA HIS A 122 5.33 -20.98 -0.89
C HIS A 122 4.54 -19.68 -0.99
N MET A 123 4.93 -18.79 -1.92
CA MET A 123 4.23 -17.54 -2.16
C MET A 123 2.75 -17.77 -2.53
N GLY A 124 2.49 -18.72 -3.45
CA GLY A 124 1.13 -19.12 -3.83
C GLY A 124 0.33 -19.67 -2.66
N LYS A 125 0.94 -20.54 -1.84
CA LYS A 125 0.30 -21.09 -0.65
C LYS A 125 -0.04 -20.01 0.38
N THR A 126 0.87 -19.08 0.66
CA THR A 126 0.62 -17.96 1.58
C THR A 126 -0.53 -17.09 1.10
N MET A 127 -0.55 -16.70 -0.18
CA MET A 127 -1.65 -15.91 -0.75
C MET A 127 -2.97 -16.69 -0.73
N ASN A 128 -2.95 -17.99 -1.00
CA ASN A 128 -4.15 -18.83 -1.00
C ASN A 128 -4.78 -18.92 0.40
N HIS A 129 -3.97 -19.13 1.45
CA HIS A 129 -4.46 -19.09 2.82
C HIS A 129 -4.97 -17.71 3.22
N ALA A 130 -4.35 -16.63 2.73
CA ALA A 130 -4.87 -15.28 2.92
C ALA A 130 -6.25 -15.11 2.25
N GLU A 131 -6.45 -15.57 1.01
CA GLU A 131 -7.77 -15.53 0.35
C GLU A 131 -8.82 -16.41 1.04
N GLN A 132 -8.43 -17.56 1.60
CA GLN A 132 -9.33 -18.39 2.41
C GLN A 132 -9.84 -17.63 3.63
N LEU A 133 -8.95 -16.94 4.35
CA LEU A 133 -9.32 -16.09 5.47
C LEU A 133 -10.21 -14.91 5.01
N LEU A 134 -9.90 -14.27 3.88
CA LEU A 134 -10.77 -13.20 3.35
C LEU A 134 -12.20 -13.71 3.11
N ASN A 135 -12.36 -14.91 2.53
CA ASN A 135 -13.68 -15.50 2.35
C ASN A 135 -14.36 -15.86 3.68
N GLU A 136 -13.61 -16.37 4.66
CA GLU A 136 -14.13 -16.70 6.00
C GLU A 136 -14.70 -15.48 6.73
N TYR A 137 -14.03 -14.33 6.61
CA TYR A 137 -14.43 -13.06 7.24
C TYR A 137 -15.25 -12.15 6.31
N GLU A 138 -15.74 -12.69 5.18
CA GLU A 138 -16.59 -11.99 4.20
C GLU A 138 -15.97 -10.67 3.68
N ILE A 139 -14.65 -10.64 3.54
CA ILE A 139 -13.92 -9.48 3.02
C ILE A 139 -13.94 -9.52 1.50
N PRO A 140 -14.45 -8.48 0.82
CA PRO A 140 -14.55 -8.46 -0.64
C PRO A 140 -13.15 -8.57 -1.27
N ILE A 141 -12.97 -9.52 -2.19
CA ILE A 141 -11.66 -9.76 -2.83
C ILE A 141 -11.19 -8.55 -3.65
N GLU A 142 -12.12 -7.71 -4.11
CA GLU A 142 -11.88 -6.47 -4.82
C GLU A 142 -11.34 -5.33 -3.92
N SER A 143 -11.43 -5.46 -2.59
CA SER A 143 -10.87 -4.52 -1.62
C SER A 143 -9.40 -4.77 -1.31
N ILE A 144 -8.84 -5.87 -1.81
CA ILE A 144 -7.47 -6.27 -1.53
C ILE A 144 -6.60 -6.22 -2.77
N VAL A 145 -5.28 -6.13 -2.58
CA VAL A 145 -4.31 -6.43 -3.64
C VAL A 145 -3.09 -7.12 -3.07
N HIS A 146 -2.71 -8.24 -3.67
CA HIS A 146 -1.51 -8.98 -3.29
C HIS A 146 -0.25 -8.31 -3.86
N TYR A 147 0.68 -7.93 -2.99
CA TYR A 147 1.98 -7.37 -3.34
C TYR A 147 3.11 -8.36 -3.03
N ALA A 148 4.20 -8.33 -3.79
CA ALA A 148 5.44 -8.97 -3.38
C ALA A 148 6.65 -8.51 -4.19
N PHE A 149 7.83 -8.48 -3.58
CA PHE A 149 9.13 -8.50 -4.29
C PHE A 149 9.43 -9.90 -4.86
N HIS A 150 8.59 -10.35 -5.79
CA HIS A 150 8.72 -11.66 -6.44
C HIS A 150 8.63 -11.55 -7.96
N SER A 151 9.70 -11.93 -8.66
CA SER A 151 9.77 -11.73 -10.11
C SER A 151 8.85 -12.66 -10.90
N ARG A 152 8.41 -13.77 -10.29
CA ARG A 152 7.56 -14.80 -10.88
C ARG A 152 6.18 -14.84 -10.21
N MET A 153 5.62 -13.68 -9.87
CA MET A 153 4.29 -13.58 -9.28
C MET A 153 3.24 -14.35 -10.07
N ASN A 154 3.28 -14.29 -11.40
CA ASN A 154 2.40 -15.09 -12.26
C ASN A 154 2.43 -16.60 -11.94
N LYS A 155 3.60 -17.16 -11.65
CA LYS A 155 3.71 -18.59 -11.29
C LYS A 155 3.22 -18.87 -9.87
N ALA A 156 3.44 -17.95 -8.93
CA ALA A 156 2.88 -18.07 -7.59
C ALA A 156 1.34 -18.01 -7.61
N VAL A 157 0.77 -17.13 -8.43
CA VAL A 157 -0.66 -17.01 -8.70
C VAL A 157 -1.21 -18.29 -9.32
N ASP A 158 -0.56 -18.81 -10.37
CA ASP A 158 -0.94 -20.09 -11.01
C ASP A 158 -0.95 -21.24 -9.99
N TYR A 159 0.10 -21.36 -9.17
CA TYR A 159 0.24 -22.46 -8.21
C TYR A 159 -0.68 -22.33 -6.99
N GLY A 160 -0.98 -21.11 -6.55
CA GLY A 160 -1.89 -20.84 -5.44
C GLY A 160 -3.36 -20.77 -5.84
N ALA A 161 -3.68 -20.86 -7.14
CA ALA A 161 -5.02 -20.62 -7.67
C ALA A 161 -5.64 -19.28 -7.18
N ILE A 162 -4.80 -18.24 -7.13
CA ILE A 162 -5.14 -16.92 -6.58
C ILE A 162 -6.14 -16.22 -7.50
N LYS A 163 -7.25 -15.77 -6.91
CA LYS A 163 -8.35 -15.10 -7.64
C LYS A 163 -8.24 -13.59 -7.58
N GLY A 164 -7.74 -13.08 -6.46
CA GLY A 164 -7.60 -11.66 -6.18
C GLY A 164 -6.56 -10.99 -7.07
N PRO A 165 -6.63 -9.66 -7.17
CA PRO A 165 -5.69 -8.92 -7.97
C PRO A 165 -4.30 -8.93 -7.32
N TRP A 166 -3.27 -8.83 -8.16
CA TRP A 166 -1.89 -8.85 -7.69
C TRP A 166 -1.01 -7.86 -8.44
N SER A 167 0.07 -7.44 -7.79
CA SER A 167 1.11 -6.60 -8.38
C SER A 167 2.50 -6.98 -7.87
N SER A 168 3.51 -6.88 -8.75
CA SER A 168 4.90 -7.19 -8.37
C SER A 168 5.68 -5.93 -8.00
N LEU A 169 6.31 -5.91 -6.84
CA LEU A 169 7.22 -4.82 -6.45
C LEU A 169 8.53 -4.89 -7.24
N ARG A 170 8.96 -3.74 -7.78
CA ARG A 170 10.13 -3.61 -8.66
C ARG A 170 10.95 -2.37 -8.27
N PRO A 171 12.29 -2.40 -8.43
CA PRO A 171 13.12 -3.53 -8.87
C PRO A 171 13.11 -4.69 -7.86
N ASN A 172 13.34 -5.92 -8.33
CA ASN A 172 13.26 -7.09 -7.46
C ASN A 172 14.47 -7.15 -6.53
N ILE A 173 14.23 -6.79 -5.26
CA ILE A 173 15.23 -6.87 -4.20
C ILE A 173 15.61 -8.33 -3.99
N ARG A 174 16.91 -8.64 -3.91
CA ARG A 174 17.38 -10.00 -3.66
C ARG A 174 17.09 -10.43 -2.23
N PRO A 175 16.88 -11.73 -1.97
CA PRO A 175 16.57 -12.19 -0.63
C PRO A 175 17.81 -12.23 0.30
N PHE A 176 18.86 -11.46 0.06
CA PHE A 176 20.09 -11.49 0.84
C PHE A 176 20.90 -10.22 0.61
N GLY A 177 21.77 -9.91 1.57
CA GLY A 177 22.58 -8.70 1.55
C GLY A 177 21.94 -7.55 2.33
N GLY A 178 22.74 -6.51 2.56
CA GLY A 178 22.28 -5.28 3.21
C GLY A 178 21.78 -4.26 2.19
N ARG A 179 21.37 -3.07 2.68
CA ARG A 179 20.83 -1.98 1.86
C ARG A 179 21.72 -1.59 0.68
N ARG A 180 23.05 -1.55 0.87
CA ARG A 180 24.01 -1.25 -0.20
C ARG A 180 23.99 -2.32 -1.30
N THR A 181 24.10 -3.59 -0.91
CA THR A 181 24.01 -4.74 -1.83
C THR A 181 22.69 -4.76 -2.59
N HIS A 182 21.57 -4.55 -1.91
CA HIS A 182 20.25 -4.49 -2.54
C HIS A 182 20.19 -3.40 -3.61
N ARG A 183 20.71 -2.19 -3.33
CA ARG A 183 20.74 -1.08 -4.29
C ARG A 183 21.64 -1.39 -5.49
N THR A 184 22.84 -1.91 -5.27
CA THR A 184 23.76 -2.27 -6.37
C THR A 184 23.16 -3.32 -7.30
N LEU A 185 22.54 -4.37 -6.73
CA LEU A 185 21.93 -5.45 -7.51
C LEU A 185 20.63 -5.03 -8.20
N ALA A 186 19.91 -4.05 -7.64
CA ALA A 186 18.69 -3.50 -8.21
C ALA A 186 18.96 -2.45 -9.31
N LEU A 187 20.14 -1.81 -9.32
CA LEU A 187 20.47 -0.71 -10.21
C LEU A 187 20.30 -1.05 -11.70
N PRO A 188 20.76 -2.21 -12.22
CA PRO A 188 20.54 -2.53 -13.63
C PRO A 188 19.04 -2.59 -13.99
N GLU A 189 18.21 -3.20 -13.12
CA GLU A 189 16.76 -3.25 -13.34
C GLU A 189 16.13 -1.86 -13.27
N PHE A 190 16.59 -1.02 -12.33
CA PHE A 190 16.15 0.38 -12.21
C PHE A 190 16.48 1.22 -13.45
N VAL A 191 17.72 1.11 -13.95
CA VAL A 191 18.18 1.81 -15.17
C VAL A 191 17.38 1.37 -16.40
N LEU A 192 17.16 0.06 -16.57
CA LEU A 192 16.52 -0.47 -17.77
C LEU A 192 15.00 -0.25 -17.79
N ASN A 193 14.35 -0.18 -16.62
CA ASN A 193 12.90 0.00 -16.52
C ASN A 193 12.56 1.45 -16.16
N SER A 194 12.47 2.34 -17.16
CA SER A 194 11.85 3.66 -16.97
C SER A 194 10.38 3.54 -16.55
N PHE A 195 9.81 4.62 -16.00
CA PHE A 195 8.43 4.67 -15.51
C PHE A 195 7.42 4.06 -16.48
N ASN A 196 7.42 4.47 -17.76
CA ASN A 196 6.50 3.93 -18.76
C ASN A 196 6.73 2.44 -19.06
N ARG A 197 7.99 1.97 -19.03
CA ARG A 197 8.29 0.54 -19.22
C ARG A 197 7.76 -0.28 -18.05
N LEU A 198 7.91 0.23 -16.83
CA LEU A 198 7.33 -0.37 -15.63
C LEU A 198 5.81 -0.42 -15.74
N LYS A 199 5.15 0.71 -16.08
CA LYS A 199 3.70 0.79 -16.32
C LYS A 199 3.21 -0.28 -17.29
N LYS A 200 3.80 -0.31 -18.50
CA LYS A 200 3.43 -1.26 -19.55
C LYS A 200 3.59 -2.72 -19.12
N LYS A 201 4.61 -3.00 -18.29
CA LYS A 201 4.82 -4.34 -17.73
C LYS A 201 3.72 -4.73 -16.75
N HIS A 202 3.27 -3.82 -15.90
CA HIS A 202 2.14 -4.06 -14.99
C HIS A 202 0.83 -4.24 -15.76
N GLN A 203 0.56 -3.39 -16.74
CA GLN A 203 -0.62 -3.53 -17.62
C GLN A 203 -0.62 -4.87 -18.35
N LYS A 204 0.53 -5.30 -18.92
CA LYS A 204 0.66 -6.60 -19.58
C LYS A 204 0.38 -7.78 -18.65
N ASN A 205 0.63 -7.62 -17.36
CA ASN A 205 0.38 -8.64 -16.35
C ASN A 205 -1.07 -8.65 -15.83
N GLY A 206 -1.94 -7.74 -16.28
CA GLY A 206 -3.29 -7.58 -15.75
C GLY A 206 -3.33 -7.00 -14.33
N SER A 207 -2.25 -6.35 -13.90
CA SER A 207 -2.14 -5.74 -12.58
C SER A 207 -3.07 -4.51 -12.50
N PRO A 208 -3.92 -4.36 -11.46
CA PRO A 208 -4.82 -3.20 -11.39
C PRO A 208 -4.08 -1.88 -11.14
N MET A 209 -2.86 -1.97 -10.59
CA MET A 209 -2.05 -0.81 -10.23
C MET A 209 -0.55 -1.14 -10.37
N MET A 210 0.30 -0.10 -10.35
CA MET A 210 1.76 -0.24 -10.30
C MET A 210 2.31 0.32 -8.99
N PRO A 211 2.91 -0.50 -8.11
CA PRO A 211 3.71 0.01 -7.03
C PRO A 211 5.03 0.55 -7.61
N CYS A 212 5.47 1.71 -7.14
CA CYS A 212 6.59 2.41 -7.71
C CYS A 212 7.42 3.09 -6.62
N ALA A 213 8.74 2.96 -6.69
CA ALA A 213 9.62 3.64 -5.75
C ALA A 213 9.64 5.14 -6.04
N ILE A 214 9.62 5.97 -5.00
CA ILE A 214 9.61 7.44 -5.14
C ILE A 214 10.83 7.97 -5.92
N GLU A 215 11.95 7.22 -5.92
CA GLU A 215 13.16 7.52 -6.68
C GLU A 215 12.95 7.64 -8.19
N TYR A 216 11.86 7.07 -8.75
CA TYR A 216 11.48 7.24 -10.16
C TYR A 216 10.99 8.64 -10.49
N LEU A 217 10.56 9.42 -9.49
CA LEU A 217 9.94 10.74 -9.68
C LEU A 217 10.76 11.89 -9.07
N LEU A 218 11.61 11.61 -8.08
CA LEU A 218 12.40 12.65 -7.41
C LEU A 218 13.81 12.80 -8.01
N SER A 219 14.22 14.04 -8.17
CA SER A 219 15.59 14.41 -8.57
C SER A 219 16.58 14.18 -7.42
N PRO A 220 17.83 13.76 -7.71
CA PRO A 220 18.39 13.51 -9.04
C PRO A 220 18.16 12.09 -9.57
N THR A 221 17.61 11.18 -8.77
CA THR A 221 17.53 9.74 -9.11
C THR A 221 16.59 9.44 -10.28
N ASN A 222 15.56 10.25 -10.50
CA ASN A 222 14.62 10.10 -11.61
C ASN A 222 15.25 10.26 -13.00
N ARG A 223 16.48 10.80 -13.09
CA ARG A 223 17.24 10.97 -14.33
C ARG A 223 18.05 9.73 -14.73
N ILE A 224 18.15 8.74 -13.85
CA ILE A 224 18.95 7.53 -14.07
C ILE A 224 18.27 6.54 -15.04
N PRO A 225 16.95 6.28 -14.99
CA PRO A 225 16.32 5.33 -15.90
C PRO A 225 16.39 5.74 -17.38
N LEU A 226 16.61 4.76 -18.26
CA LEU A 226 16.62 4.96 -19.71
C LEU A 226 15.20 5.17 -20.24
N GLY A 227 14.89 6.42 -20.57
CA GLY A 227 13.59 6.85 -21.11
C GLY A 227 13.33 8.33 -20.83
N LYS A 228 12.10 8.77 -21.04
CA LYS A 228 11.72 10.14 -20.64
C LYS A 228 11.65 10.21 -19.12
N THR A 229 12.30 11.22 -18.55
CA THR A 229 12.22 11.55 -17.13
C THR A 229 10.82 12.05 -16.76
N VAL A 230 10.32 11.55 -15.63
CA VAL A 230 9.05 11.98 -15.03
C VAL A 230 9.31 12.57 -13.65
N GLY A 231 8.32 13.29 -13.11
CA GLY A 231 8.46 13.99 -11.84
C GLY A 231 7.15 14.62 -11.40
N LEU A 232 7.18 15.34 -10.28
CA LEU A 232 5.98 15.88 -9.62
C LEU A 232 5.64 17.32 -10.02
N HIS A 233 6.45 17.98 -10.86
CA HIS A 233 6.26 19.38 -11.23
C HIS A 233 6.56 19.66 -12.71
N GLY A 234 5.95 20.72 -13.25
CA GLY A 234 6.21 21.27 -14.58
C GLY A 234 6.14 20.23 -15.71
N LYS A 235 7.04 20.35 -16.70
CA LYS A 235 7.10 19.45 -17.87
C LYS A 235 7.27 17.96 -17.51
N GLN A 236 7.89 17.67 -16.37
CA GLN A 236 8.07 16.30 -15.90
C GLN A 236 6.75 15.70 -15.39
N LEU A 237 5.89 16.52 -14.76
CA LEU A 237 4.52 16.13 -14.39
C LEU A 237 3.63 15.97 -15.61
N GLU A 238 3.70 16.87 -16.59
CA GLU A 238 2.98 16.71 -17.87
C GLU A 238 3.36 15.39 -18.56
N THR A 239 4.66 15.08 -18.57
CA THR A 239 5.17 13.82 -19.10
C THR A 239 4.66 12.62 -18.30
N LEU A 240 4.63 12.72 -16.97
CA LEU A 240 4.08 11.69 -16.09
C LEU A 240 2.62 11.43 -16.40
N THR A 241 1.77 12.47 -16.40
CA THR A 241 0.33 12.37 -16.65
C THR A 241 0.04 11.80 -18.03
N LYS A 242 0.77 12.25 -19.06
CA LYS A 242 0.66 11.71 -20.42
C LYS A 242 1.11 10.26 -20.52
N GLN A 243 2.15 9.85 -19.78
CA GLN A 243 2.58 8.46 -19.77
C GLN A 243 1.68 7.56 -18.93
N ARG A 244 1.09 8.08 -17.86
CA ARG A 244 0.26 7.31 -16.93
C ARG A 244 -1.09 6.98 -17.54
N GLU A 245 -1.73 7.94 -18.22
CA GLU A 245 -3.07 7.76 -18.83
C GLU A 245 -4.07 7.23 -17.78
N GLY A 246 -4.05 7.82 -16.59
CA GLY A 246 -4.89 7.40 -15.47
C GLY A 246 -4.51 6.08 -14.79
N PHE A 247 -3.59 5.27 -15.34
CA PHE A 247 -3.22 3.99 -14.73
C PHE A 247 -2.79 4.18 -13.25
N PRO A 248 -3.31 3.40 -12.30
CA PRO A 248 -3.07 3.66 -10.89
C PRO A 248 -1.62 3.39 -10.49
N VAL A 249 -1.05 4.29 -9.70
CA VAL A 249 0.34 4.19 -9.23
C VAL A 249 0.42 4.46 -7.75
N TYR A 250 0.98 3.53 -7.00
CA TYR A 250 1.15 3.66 -5.55
C TYR A 250 2.64 3.85 -5.27
N LEU A 251 2.98 5.00 -4.71
CA LEU A 251 4.35 5.39 -4.44
C LEU A 251 4.76 5.01 -3.03
N TRP A 252 6.00 4.50 -2.90
CA TRP A 252 6.60 4.24 -1.60
C TRP A 252 8.09 4.64 -1.57
N PRO A 253 8.64 5.03 -0.41
CA PRO A 253 7.93 5.66 0.71
C PRO A 253 7.65 7.14 0.39
N VAL A 254 6.45 7.62 0.69
CA VAL A 254 6.11 9.04 0.57
C VAL A 254 6.35 9.75 1.89
N LYS A 255 7.07 10.88 1.83
CA LYS A 255 7.37 11.73 2.99
C LYS A 255 6.49 12.98 2.98
N PRO A 256 6.18 13.59 4.14
CA PRO A 256 5.32 14.77 4.24
C PRO A 256 5.72 15.92 3.30
N LYS A 257 7.03 16.13 3.10
CA LYS A 257 7.57 17.17 2.21
C LYS A 257 7.09 17.08 0.75
N VAL A 258 6.73 15.89 0.26
CA VAL A 258 6.30 15.67 -1.13
C VAL A 258 4.90 15.09 -1.24
N GLU A 259 4.22 14.87 -0.11
CA GLU A 259 2.93 14.18 -0.04
C GLU A 259 1.86 14.90 -0.85
N HIS A 260 1.69 16.21 -0.64
CA HIS A 260 0.76 17.04 -1.41
C HIS A 260 0.99 16.94 -2.92
N SER A 261 2.25 17.06 -3.36
CA SER A 261 2.59 17.00 -4.79
C SER A 261 2.37 15.61 -5.40
N VAL A 262 2.56 14.55 -4.61
CA VAL A 262 2.25 13.16 -5.00
C VAL A 262 0.74 12.99 -5.23
N LEU A 263 -0.08 13.39 -4.26
CA LEU A 263 -1.54 13.26 -4.36
C LEU A 263 -2.08 14.13 -5.49
N ASN A 264 -1.61 15.38 -5.61
CA ASN A 264 -2.03 16.29 -6.66
C ASN A 264 -1.68 15.77 -8.08
N ALA A 265 -0.57 15.05 -8.22
CA ALA A 265 -0.18 14.39 -9.47
C ALA A 265 -1.04 13.17 -9.86
N GLY A 266 -1.98 12.76 -9.01
CA GLY A 266 -2.86 11.64 -9.25
C GLY A 266 -2.24 10.30 -8.91
N LEU A 267 -1.42 10.26 -7.85
CA LEU A 267 -0.66 9.08 -7.42
C LEU A 267 -1.01 8.79 -5.95
N SER A 268 -1.21 7.52 -5.62
CA SER A 268 -1.47 7.09 -4.25
C SER A 268 -0.19 7.08 -3.43
N ALA A 269 -0.27 7.43 -2.15
CA ALA A 269 0.87 7.57 -1.25
C ALA A 269 0.89 6.48 -0.17
N LEU A 270 1.95 5.67 -0.13
CA LEU A 270 2.26 4.84 1.03
C LEU A 270 3.13 5.67 1.99
N THR A 271 2.60 5.96 3.17
CA THR A 271 3.22 6.86 4.15
C THR A 271 3.53 6.15 5.46
N ASP A 272 4.68 6.48 6.05
CA ASP A 272 5.07 6.06 7.41
C ASP A 272 4.60 7.06 8.48
N PHE A 273 3.92 8.15 8.10
CA PHE A 273 3.67 9.31 8.95
C PHE A 273 2.21 9.38 9.38
N SER A 274 1.91 8.63 10.43
CA SER A 274 0.57 8.40 10.99
C SER A 274 0.25 9.25 12.23
N ASP A 275 1.01 10.32 12.49
CA ASP A 275 0.67 11.25 13.57
C ASP A 275 -0.60 12.03 13.22
N PRO A 276 -1.69 11.91 13.99
CA PRO A 276 -2.91 12.71 13.79
C PRO A 276 -2.67 14.23 13.92
N GLY A 277 -1.63 14.63 14.65
CA GLY A 277 -1.24 16.03 14.79
C GLY A 277 -0.48 16.60 13.59
N LEU A 278 -0.09 15.77 12.62
CA LEU A 278 0.50 16.23 11.37
C LEU A 278 -0.60 16.72 10.42
N THR A 279 -1.09 17.93 10.65
CA THR A 279 -2.17 18.59 9.88
C THR A 279 -1.66 19.63 8.89
N TRP A 280 -0.43 20.11 9.06
CA TRP A 280 0.27 21.03 8.16
C TRP A 280 1.54 20.37 7.62
N LEU A 281 1.66 20.29 6.30
CA LEU A 281 2.80 19.63 5.66
C LEU A 281 3.98 20.59 5.53
N PRO A 282 5.23 20.09 5.60
CA PRO A 282 6.44 20.89 5.30
C PRO A 282 6.48 21.47 3.88
N SER A 283 5.57 21.05 3.00
CA SER A 283 5.35 21.67 1.68
C SER A 283 4.56 22.98 1.75
N GLY A 284 4.08 23.39 2.92
CA GLY A 284 3.26 24.59 3.11
C GLY A 284 1.79 24.40 2.71
N HIS A 285 1.24 23.20 2.94
CA HIS A 285 -0.14 22.86 2.58
C HIS A 285 -0.83 22.14 3.72
N ALA A 286 -2.14 22.33 3.86
CA ALA A 286 -2.97 21.54 4.75
C ALA A 286 -2.98 20.06 4.32
N ARG A 287 -2.97 19.15 5.30
CA ARG A 287 -2.94 17.71 5.04
C ARG A 287 -4.36 17.15 5.01
N TRP A 288 -4.69 16.46 3.92
CA TRP A 288 -5.94 15.70 3.79
C TRP A 288 -5.62 14.20 3.68
N GLN A 289 -6.02 13.44 4.70
CA GLN A 289 -5.56 12.05 4.89
C GLN A 289 -6.41 11.00 4.19
N GLN A 290 -7.59 11.38 3.68
CA GLN A 290 -8.57 10.47 3.09
C GLN A 290 -9.06 10.95 1.70
N PRO A 291 -8.16 11.21 0.73
CA PRO A 291 -8.54 11.73 -0.58
C PRO A 291 -9.50 10.82 -1.38
N ALA A 292 -9.58 9.52 -1.07
CA ALA A 292 -10.51 8.61 -1.76
C ALA A 292 -11.84 8.46 -1.03
N THR A 293 -11.81 8.21 0.28
CA THR A 293 -13.01 7.93 1.08
C THR A 293 -13.77 9.19 1.51
N LEU A 294 -13.06 10.31 1.66
CA LEU A 294 -13.63 11.65 1.84
C LEU A 294 -13.20 12.55 0.65
N PRO A 295 -13.79 12.32 -0.53
CA PRO A 295 -13.34 12.97 -1.76
C PRO A 295 -13.77 14.43 -1.85
N LEU A 296 -12.78 15.31 -2.08
CA LEU A 296 -13.02 16.73 -2.31
C LEU A 296 -13.39 16.99 -3.77
N ASP A 297 -14.40 17.83 -3.99
CA ASP A 297 -14.63 18.43 -5.31
C ASP A 297 -13.61 19.53 -5.62
N LYS A 298 -13.77 20.16 -6.78
CA LYS A 298 -12.87 21.20 -7.25
C LYS A 298 -12.83 22.41 -6.30
N GLY A 299 -13.97 22.84 -5.77
CA GLY A 299 -14.06 24.01 -4.89
C GLY A 299 -13.46 23.73 -3.53
N GLN A 300 -13.80 22.58 -2.95
CA GLN A 300 -13.25 22.09 -1.68
C GLN A 300 -11.74 21.88 -1.75
N GLN A 301 -11.22 21.33 -2.85
CA GLN A 301 -9.79 21.20 -3.08
C GLN A 301 -9.09 22.56 -3.15
N GLN A 302 -9.71 23.54 -3.82
CA GLN A 302 -9.18 24.92 -3.88
C GLN A 302 -9.16 25.58 -2.50
N LEU A 303 -10.20 25.37 -1.69
CA LEU A 303 -10.25 25.86 -0.31
C LEU A 303 -9.13 25.26 0.54
N LEU A 304 -8.93 23.95 0.47
CA LEU A 304 -7.85 23.26 1.17
C LEU A 304 -6.46 23.76 0.71
N ASP A 305 -6.25 23.90 -0.60
CA ASP A 305 -4.97 24.35 -1.18
C ASP A 305 -4.66 25.81 -0.85
N ALA A 306 -5.69 26.65 -0.61
CA ALA A 306 -5.54 28.06 -0.26
C ALA A 306 -5.32 28.29 1.26
N ALA A 307 -5.51 27.27 2.09
CA ALA A 307 -5.32 27.39 3.53
C ALA A 307 -3.87 27.75 3.89
N ASN A 308 -3.70 28.61 4.90
CA ASN A 308 -2.40 28.94 5.48
C ASN A 308 -2.20 28.22 6.83
N GLU A 309 -0.99 28.27 7.37
CA GLU A 309 -0.63 27.55 8.60
C GLU A 309 -1.46 27.98 9.83
N GLU A 310 -1.93 29.22 9.88
CA GLU A 310 -2.72 29.72 11.02
C GLU A 310 -4.17 29.25 10.96
N ALA A 311 -4.77 29.20 9.76
CA ALA A 311 -6.18 28.91 9.55
C ALA A 311 -6.48 27.46 9.13
N HIS A 312 -5.46 26.66 8.78
CA HIS A 312 -5.67 25.33 8.20
C HIS A 312 -6.53 24.40 9.05
N LEU A 313 -6.45 24.47 10.38
CA LEU A 313 -7.27 23.63 11.25
C LEU A 313 -8.76 23.92 11.11
N SER A 314 -9.13 25.20 10.95
CA SER A 314 -10.52 25.60 10.70
C SER A 314 -11.00 25.05 9.38
N VAL A 315 -10.20 25.21 8.32
CA VAL A 315 -10.52 24.72 6.97
C VAL A 315 -10.67 23.19 6.94
N VAL A 316 -9.75 22.46 7.57
CA VAL A 316 -9.83 20.99 7.64
C VAL A 316 -11.07 20.56 8.41
N SER A 317 -11.39 21.22 9.53
CA SER A 317 -12.58 20.91 10.33
C SER A 317 -13.88 21.20 9.57
N GLU A 318 -13.94 22.29 8.81
CA GLU A 318 -15.07 22.65 7.95
C GLU A 318 -15.27 21.57 6.88
N LEU A 319 -14.21 21.22 6.15
CA LEU A 319 -14.27 20.18 5.13
C LEU A 319 -14.66 18.81 5.70
N GLN A 320 -14.17 18.44 6.89
CA GLN A 320 -14.57 17.19 7.56
C GLN A 320 -16.05 17.14 7.92
N ALA A 321 -16.69 18.29 8.14
CA ALA A 321 -18.12 18.37 8.45
C ALA A 321 -18.99 18.38 7.18
N GLU A 322 -18.49 18.92 6.07
CA GLU A 322 -19.26 19.13 4.84
C GLU A 322 -19.08 18.04 3.78
N VAL A 323 -17.92 17.38 3.74
CA VAL A 323 -17.61 16.39 2.71
C VAL A 323 -18.46 15.14 2.92
N VAL A 324 -19.26 14.83 1.89
CA VAL A 324 -20.02 13.58 1.84
C VAL A 324 -19.06 12.42 1.58
N PRO A 325 -19.01 11.40 2.46
CA PRO A 325 -18.21 10.19 2.22
C PRO A 325 -18.58 9.51 0.90
N TRP A 326 -17.61 8.88 0.23
CA TRP A 326 -17.85 8.24 -1.07
C TRP A 326 -19.01 7.22 -1.04
N GLN A 327 -19.09 6.43 0.02
CA GLN A 327 -20.13 5.42 0.22
C GLN A 327 -21.55 6.04 0.26
N GLU A 328 -21.68 7.27 0.76
CA GLU A 328 -22.93 8.02 0.92
C GLU A 328 -23.21 8.94 -0.28
N ALA A 329 -22.24 9.15 -1.16
CA ALA A 329 -22.39 10.00 -2.33
C ALA A 329 -23.39 9.42 -3.33
N ASP A 330 -24.39 10.22 -3.69
CA ASP A 330 -25.37 9.86 -4.72
C ASP A 330 -24.76 9.86 -6.13
N THR A 331 -25.55 9.39 -7.11
CA THR A 331 -25.14 9.30 -8.52
C THR A 331 -24.68 10.65 -9.09
N SER A 332 -25.30 11.76 -8.68
CA SER A 332 -24.96 13.10 -9.15
C SER A 332 -23.59 13.53 -8.62
N ARG A 333 -23.39 13.38 -7.31
CA ARG A 333 -22.13 13.71 -6.63
C ARG A 333 -20.97 12.85 -7.13
N ARG A 334 -21.19 11.53 -7.30
CA ARG A 334 -20.17 10.64 -7.87
C ARG A 334 -19.78 11.08 -9.29
N ARG A 335 -20.76 11.42 -10.13
CA ARG A 335 -20.51 11.92 -11.50
C ARG A 335 -19.70 13.21 -11.51
N GLU A 336 -20.01 14.15 -10.61
CA GLU A 336 -19.26 15.40 -10.44
C GLU A 336 -17.79 15.12 -10.11
N LEU A 337 -17.53 14.32 -9.06
CA LEU A 337 -16.19 13.96 -8.61
C LEU A 337 -15.39 13.24 -9.70
N LEU A 338 -15.99 12.23 -10.35
CA LEU A 338 -15.36 11.47 -11.43
C LEU A 338 -15.03 12.36 -12.64
N THR A 339 -15.89 13.32 -12.97
CA THR A 339 -15.65 14.28 -14.06
C THR A 339 -14.44 15.15 -13.74
N TYR A 340 -14.37 15.68 -12.51
CA TYR A 340 -13.24 16.50 -12.06
C TYR A 340 -11.91 15.72 -12.11
N TRP A 341 -11.87 14.51 -11.53
CA TRP A 341 -10.65 13.70 -11.49
C TRP A 341 -10.23 13.20 -12.86
N LYS A 342 -11.17 12.78 -13.72
CA LYS A 342 -10.87 12.38 -15.09
C LYS A 342 -10.15 13.49 -15.84
N GLY A 343 -10.64 14.73 -15.74
CA GLY A 343 -10.02 15.90 -16.33
C GLY A 343 -8.65 16.21 -15.72
N LYS A 344 -8.53 16.18 -14.39
CA LYS A 344 -7.29 16.49 -13.66
C LYS A 344 -6.15 15.51 -13.96
N TRP A 345 -6.48 14.21 -14.07
CA TRP A 345 -5.48 13.13 -14.08
C TRP A 345 -5.44 12.33 -15.38
N ASN A 346 -6.16 12.78 -16.41
CA ASN A 346 -6.22 12.16 -17.73
C ASN A 346 -6.63 10.67 -17.66
N TRP A 347 -7.65 10.37 -16.87
CA TRP A 347 -8.21 9.02 -16.79
C TRP A 347 -8.84 8.63 -18.12
N GLN A 348 -8.56 7.41 -18.58
CA GLN A 348 -9.06 6.93 -19.88
C GLN A 348 -10.54 6.51 -19.84
N PRO A 349 -11.01 5.71 -18.85
CA PRO A 349 -12.41 5.32 -18.77
C PRO A 349 -13.35 6.52 -18.80
N SER A 350 -14.48 6.40 -19.49
CA SER A 350 -15.53 7.40 -19.48
C SER A 350 -16.15 7.54 -18.09
N VAL A 351 -16.80 8.68 -17.82
CA VAL A 351 -17.46 8.91 -16.53
C VAL A 351 -18.60 7.89 -16.33
N ASP A 352 -19.31 7.52 -17.39
CA ASP A 352 -20.38 6.53 -17.33
C ASP A 352 -19.87 5.12 -17.01
N GLU A 353 -18.74 4.69 -17.60
CA GLU A 353 -18.11 3.40 -17.28
C GLU A 353 -17.68 3.34 -15.81
N MET A 354 -17.04 4.41 -15.30
CA MET A 354 -16.60 4.46 -13.90
C MET A 354 -17.77 4.51 -12.93
N LEU A 355 -18.83 5.25 -13.27
CA LEU A 355 -20.03 5.33 -12.46
C LEU A 355 -20.73 3.97 -12.39
N ALA A 356 -20.93 3.31 -13.53
CA ALA A 356 -21.51 1.97 -13.59
C ALA A 356 -20.69 0.96 -12.77
N HIS A 357 -19.36 1.01 -12.87
CA HIS A 357 -18.48 0.19 -12.05
C HIS A 357 -18.69 0.45 -10.56
N SER A 358 -18.68 1.72 -10.13
CA SER A 358 -18.86 2.09 -8.73
C SER A 358 -20.22 1.74 -8.11
N MET A 359 -21.23 1.45 -8.94
CA MET A 359 -22.55 1.02 -8.49
C MET A 359 -22.68 -0.51 -8.40
N THR A 360 -21.72 -1.25 -8.97
CA THR A 360 -21.75 -2.73 -9.02
C THR A 360 -20.69 -3.38 -8.14
N THR A 361 -19.70 -2.62 -7.68
CA THR A 361 -18.64 -3.10 -6.79
C THR A 361 -18.78 -2.51 -5.40
N HIS A 362 -18.45 -3.31 -4.38
CA HIS A 362 -18.36 -2.83 -3.00
C HIS A 362 -17.06 -2.02 -2.77
N SER A 363 -16.05 -2.18 -3.64
CA SER A 363 -14.81 -1.42 -3.56
C SER A 363 -14.78 -0.22 -4.52
N MET A 364 -14.00 0.80 -4.13
CA MET A 364 -13.70 1.95 -4.98
C MET A 364 -12.75 1.57 -6.13
N PRO A 365 -12.85 2.21 -7.30
CA PRO A 365 -11.94 2.00 -8.42
C PRO A 365 -10.47 2.17 -8.04
N TRP A 366 -9.56 1.38 -8.63
CA TRP A 366 -8.14 1.43 -8.30
C TRP A 366 -7.49 2.77 -8.69
N GLU A 367 -8.05 3.48 -9.67
CA GLU A 367 -7.65 4.81 -10.15
C GLU A 367 -7.70 5.90 -9.07
N PHE A 368 -8.52 5.70 -8.04
CA PHE A 368 -8.68 6.68 -6.98
C PHE A 368 -7.36 6.88 -6.24
N VAL A 369 -7.00 8.15 -6.07
CA VAL A 369 -5.83 8.56 -5.31
C VAL A 369 -6.10 8.29 -3.84
N ARG A 370 -5.26 7.47 -3.24
CA ARG A 370 -5.38 7.04 -1.84
C ARG A 370 -4.18 7.48 -1.04
N MET A 371 -4.39 7.72 0.24
CA MET A 371 -3.34 7.57 1.22
C MET A 371 -3.43 6.18 1.86
N ILE A 372 -2.29 5.52 2.00
CA ILE A 372 -2.18 4.17 2.56
C ILE A 372 -1.17 4.21 3.71
N GLY A 373 -1.58 3.75 4.89
CA GLY A 373 -0.68 3.57 6.03
C GLY A 373 0.28 2.41 5.79
N HIS A 374 1.57 2.69 5.61
CA HIS A 374 2.58 1.65 5.38
C HIS A 374 2.87 0.90 6.69
N ARG A 375 2.77 -0.44 6.65
CA ARG A 375 2.80 -1.32 7.84
C ARG A 375 1.80 -0.87 8.93
N GLY A 376 0.66 -0.35 8.49
CA GLY A 376 -0.32 0.34 9.33
C GLY A 376 0.09 1.77 9.68
N SER A 377 1.11 1.92 10.53
CA SER A 377 1.48 3.23 11.09
C SER A 377 2.88 3.71 10.72
N GLY A 378 3.77 2.88 10.16
CA GLY A 378 5.14 3.20 9.74
C GLY A 378 6.20 2.21 10.26
N LYS A 379 7.44 2.67 10.49
CA LYS A 379 8.63 1.80 10.70
C LYS A 379 9.08 1.58 12.15
N THR A 380 8.25 1.86 13.14
CA THR A 380 8.60 1.61 14.55
C THR A 380 8.90 0.11 14.74
N GLN A 381 10.14 -0.24 15.13
CA GLN A 381 10.61 -1.63 15.14
C GLN A 381 9.99 -2.48 16.25
N ARG A 382 10.03 -3.80 16.05
CA ARG A 382 9.71 -4.84 17.05
C ARG A 382 10.99 -5.49 17.63
N PRO A 383 10.95 -6.01 18.87
CA PRO A 383 9.79 -6.06 19.77
C PRO A 383 9.65 -4.75 20.56
N VAL A 384 8.41 -4.39 20.87
CA VAL A 384 8.09 -3.39 21.88
C VAL A 384 7.39 -4.16 22.98
N LEU A 385 8.18 -4.82 23.82
CA LEU A 385 7.70 -5.48 25.03
C LEU A 385 7.68 -4.47 26.17
#